data_AF-A0A838S5G5-F1
#
_entry.id   AF-A0A838S5G5-F1
#
_cell.length_a   1.000
_cell.length_b   1.000
_cell.length_c   1.000
_cell.angle_alpha   90.00
_cell.angle_beta   90.00
_cell.angle_gamma   90.00
#
_symmetry.space_group_name_H-M   'P 1'
#
loop_
_entity.id
_entity.type
_entity.pdbx_description
1 polymer ?
#
loop_
_entity_poly.entity_id
_entity_poly.type
_entity_poly.pdbx_seq_one_letter_code
_entity_poly.pdbx_strand_id
1 'polypeptide(L)'
;MKVALAQLRRSVVAGRPVERACYRIGAVLIAVGLAHLLVQGVLGGPWTGPVSWRKPVTFGLSFGVTLISVACVTSFLRLGDRVRQWTLGALAAASVAEVALIVVQAWRGVPSHFNLGTTVDASIARVLAAGGGMLIVVLTTLFVLSLRPQPQLSTTMARAVRVGFGTLVGALAVGAAMIVMGITQVFAGDPQAAYATGGSLKLAHFAAMHGIAILPGLAWLTSCTSWTDRRRERVVALGTAGYLTAVGAVVVALAAGATPLALPAWTTAIAGTAALLAAGALTLVALQTGARS
;
A
#
# COMPACT_ATOMS: atom_id res chain seq x y z
N MET A 1 24.66 -1.89 8.80
CA MET A 1 23.66 -0.79 9.00
C MET A 1 24.07 0.55 8.39
N LYS A 2 25.28 1.07 8.66
CA LYS A 2 25.75 2.38 8.15
C LYS A 2 25.70 2.52 6.61
N VAL A 3 26.08 1.47 5.88
CA VAL A 3 26.05 1.44 4.41
C VAL A 3 24.63 1.63 3.85
N ALA A 4 23.66 0.90 4.40
CA ALA A 4 22.24 1.00 3.99
C ALA A 4 21.69 2.41 4.21
N LEU A 5 21.95 3.02 5.38
CA LEU A 5 21.52 4.39 5.68
C LEU A 5 22.18 5.43 4.75
N ALA A 6 23.46 5.27 4.44
CA ALA A 6 24.17 6.16 3.52
C ALA A 6 23.67 6.03 2.07
N GLN A 7 23.32 4.82 1.63
CA GLN A 7 22.69 4.60 0.33
C GLN A 7 21.31 5.25 0.27
N LEU A 8 20.44 4.98 1.26
CA LEU A 8 19.09 5.57 1.32
C LEU A 8 19.14 7.10 1.28
N ARG A 9 20.02 7.70 2.09
CA ARG A 9 20.20 9.16 2.12
C ARG A 9 20.61 9.70 0.76
N ARG A 10 21.54 9.04 0.07
CA ARG A 10 21.97 9.44 -1.29
C ARG A 10 20.82 9.32 -2.29
N SER A 11 20.05 8.25 -2.27
CA SER A 11 18.90 8.05 -3.15
C SER A 11 17.83 9.13 -2.97
N VAL A 12 17.55 9.52 -1.72
CA VAL A 12 16.55 10.56 -1.41
C VAL A 12 17.04 11.95 -1.82
N VAL A 13 18.31 12.28 -1.56
CA VAL A 13 18.89 13.59 -1.90
C VAL A 13 19.12 13.76 -3.40
N ALA A 14 19.60 12.71 -4.08
CA ALA A 14 19.86 12.72 -5.51
C ALA A 14 18.60 12.42 -6.36
N GLY A 15 17.46 12.12 -5.72
CA GLY A 15 16.21 11.80 -6.40
C GLY A 15 15.72 12.94 -7.28
N ARG A 16 14.97 12.61 -8.33
CA ARG A 16 14.42 13.60 -9.28
C ARG A 16 13.42 14.53 -8.57
N PRO A 17 13.16 15.75 -9.10
CA PRO A 17 12.24 16.70 -8.46
C PRO A 17 10.87 16.10 -8.11
N VAL A 18 10.30 15.29 -9.01
CA VAL A 18 9.00 14.62 -8.80
C VAL A 18 9.04 13.58 -7.69
N GLU A 19 10.13 12.81 -7.57
CA GLU A 19 10.28 11.81 -6.51
C GLU A 19 10.38 12.50 -5.14
N ARG A 20 11.14 13.60 -5.06
CA ARG A 20 11.23 14.42 -3.84
C ARG A 20 9.88 15.03 -3.47
N ALA A 21 9.09 15.47 -4.46
CA ALA A 21 7.74 15.96 -4.22
C ALA A 21 6.84 14.85 -3.65
N CYS A 22 6.87 13.65 -4.24
CA CYS A 22 6.13 12.48 -3.72
C CYS A 22 6.53 12.12 -2.29
N TYR A 23 7.82 12.19 -1.94
CA TYR A 23 8.28 11.93 -0.56
C TYR A 23 7.71 12.95 0.43
N ARG A 24 7.74 14.24 0.09
CA ARG A 24 7.18 15.30 0.93
C ARG A 24 5.68 15.18 1.08
N ILE A 25 4.96 14.99 -0.04
CA ILE A 25 3.51 14.81 -0.04
C ILE A 25 3.16 13.57 0.80
N GLY A 26 3.83 12.45 0.60
CA GLY A 26 3.57 11.23 1.36
C GLY A 26 3.81 11.41 2.86
N ALA A 27 4.86 12.14 3.26
CA ALA A 27 5.11 12.48 4.65
C ALA A 27 4.00 13.38 5.24
N VAL A 28 3.51 14.35 4.47
CA VAL A 28 2.37 15.19 4.87
C VAL A 28 1.10 14.35 5.04
N LEU A 29 0.81 13.43 4.12
CA LEU A 29 -0.37 12.55 4.23
C LEU A 29 -0.30 11.66 5.48
N ILE A 30 0.89 11.13 5.80
CA ILE A 30 1.14 10.40 7.05
C ILE A 30 0.88 11.30 8.26
N ALA A 31 1.43 12.52 8.26
CA ALA A 31 1.24 13.47 9.35
C ALA A 31 -0.23 13.85 9.54
N VAL A 32 -0.99 14.06 8.45
CA VAL A 32 -2.44 14.27 8.49
C VAL A 32 -3.16 13.08 9.11
N GLY A 33 -2.80 11.85 8.73
CA GLY A 33 -3.36 10.64 9.33
C GLY A 33 -3.09 10.56 10.84
N LEU A 34 -1.84 10.81 11.27
CA LEU A 34 -1.47 10.83 12.69
C LEU A 34 -2.16 11.95 13.48
N ALA A 35 -2.33 13.12 12.88
CA ALA A 35 -3.06 14.22 13.51
C ALA A 35 -4.52 13.83 13.80
N HIS A 36 -5.19 13.09 12.91
CA HIS A 36 -6.55 12.62 13.16
C HIS A 36 -6.62 11.48 14.18
N LEU A 37 -5.52 10.78 14.45
CA LEU A 37 -5.45 9.86 15.59
C LEU A 37 -5.45 10.64 16.91
N LEU A 38 -4.79 11.79 16.96
CA LEU A 38 -4.87 12.70 18.10
C LEU A 38 -6.29 13.26 18.25
N VAL A 39 -6.94 13.66 17.15
CA VAL A 39 -8.35 14.09 17.17
C VAL A 39 -9.25 13.02 17.77
N GLN A 40 -9.12 11.76 17.37
CA GLN A 40 -9.86 10.63 17.96
C GLN A 40 -9.61 10.48 19.47
N GLY A 41 -8.38 10.75 19.94
CA GLY A 41 -8.02 10.69 21.35
C GLY A 41 -8.56 11.84 22.19
N VAL A 42 -8.70 13.03 21.59
CA VAL A 42 -9.15 14.26 22.29
C VAL A 42 -10.65 14.46 22.20
N LEU A 43 -11.22 14.41 20.99
CA LEU A 43 -12.65 14.65 20.75
C LEU A 43 -13.51 13.40 20.93
N GLY A 44 -12.90 12.21 20.94
CA GLY A 44 -13.63 10.95 20.98
C GLY A 44 -14.42 10.66 19.70
N GLY A 45 -15.44 9.82 19.83
CA GLY A 45 -16.27 9.34 18.71
C GLY A 45 -16.11 7.84 18.44
N PRO A 46 -16.98 7.26 17.59
CA PRO A 46 -17.03 5.82 17.40
C PRO A 46 -15.76 5.28 16.74
N TRP A 47 -15.25 4.17 17.27
CA TRP A 47 -14.11 3.46 16.69
C TRP A 47 -14.46 2.69 15.40
N THR A 48 -15.72 2.48 15.11
CA THR A 48 -16.19 1.76 13.92
C THR A 48 -17.29 2.55 13.22
N GLY A 49 -17.69 2.08 12.05
CA GLY A 49 -18.75 2.69 11.28
C GLY A 49 -18.26 3.76 10.29
N PRO A 50 -19.20 4.37 9.57
CA PRO A 50 -18.90 5.13 8.36
C PRO A 50 -18.33 6.53 8.62
N VAL A 51 -18.45 7.06 9.83
CA VAL A 51 -18.01 8.40 10.26
C VAL A 51 -16.83 8.37 11.23
N SER A 52 -16.22 7.20 11.45
CA SER A 52 -15.09 7.04 12.39
C SER A 52 -13.83 7.80 11.93
N TRP A 53 -13.13 8.43 12.87
CA TRP A 53 -11.83 9.09 12.65
C TRP A 53 -10.74 8.15 12.14
N ARG A 54 -10.93 6.83 12.29
CA ARG A 54 -10.03 5.84 11.70
C ARG A 54 -9.89 5.99 10.19
N LYS A 55 -10.90 6.50 9.48
CA LYS A 55 -10.82 6.69 8.02
C LYS A 55 -9.68 7.65 7.65
N PRO A 56 -9.68 8.92 8.10
CA PRO A 56 -8.53 9.82 7.92
C PRO A 56 -7.19 9.21 8.33
N VAL A 57 -7.14 8.50 9.47
CA VAL A 57 -5.91 7.85 9.96
C VAL A 57 -5.40 6.81 8.96
N THR A 58 -6.22 5.81 8.63
CA THR A 58 -5.78 4.69 7.79
C THR A 58 -5.53 5.12 6.35
N PHE A 59 -6.33 6.05 5.82
CA PHE A 59 -6.13 6.55 4.45
C PHE A 59 -4.88 7.43 4.36
N GLY A 60 -4.67 8.36 5.30
CA GLY A 60 -3.45 9.19 5.34
C GLY A 60 -2.17 8.35 5.44
N LEU A 61 -2.14 7.36 6.34
CA LEU A 61 -1.03 6.43 6.47
C LEU A 61 -0.82 5.59 5.21
N SER A 62 -1.89 4.96 4.69
CA SER A 62 -1.79 4.06 3.54
C SER A 62 -1.35 4.79 2.27
N PHE A 63 -2.00 5.91 1.93
CA PHE A 63 -1.66 6.69 0.75
C PHE A 63 -0.27 7.31 0.88
N GLY A 64 0.10 7.81 2.05
CA GLY A 64 1.42 8.39 2.26
C GLY A 64 2.55 7.36 2.12
N VAL A 65 2.41 6.19 2.77
CA VAL A 65 3.39 5.09 2.66
C VAL A 65 3.43 4.54 1.23
N THR A 66 2.29 4.36 0.57
CA THR A 66 2.23 3.86 -0.81
C THR A 66 2.89 4.83 -1.78
N LEU A 67 2.60 6.13 -1.67
CA LEU A 67 3.20 7.16 -2.52
C LEU A 67 4.73 7.20 -2.36
N ILE A 68 5.24 7.15 -1.12
CA ILE A 68 6.69 7.08 -0.86
C ILE A 68 7.28 5.80 -1.45
N SER A 69 6.63 4.66 -1.25
CA SER A 69 7.12 3.36 -1.70
C SER A 69 7.18 3.29 -3.22
N VAL A 70 6.13 3.73 -3.92
CA VAL A 70 6.10 3.75 -5.38
C VAL A 70 7.12 4.75 -5.94
N ALA A 71 7.25 5.95 -5.36
CA ALA A 71 8.28 6.90 -5.78
C ALA A 71 9.70 6.34 -5.61
N CYS A 72 9.96 5.64 -4.49
CA CYS A 72 11.22 4.97 -4.24
C CYS A 72 11.48 3.84 -5.26
N VAL A 73 10.51 2.94 -5.44
CA VAL A 73 10.67 1.79 -6.33
C VAL A 73 10.80 2.20 -7.79
N THR A 74 10.04 3.21 -8.22
CA THR A 74 10.14 3.74 -9.60
C THR A 74 11.49 4.37 -9.89
N SER A 75 12.24 4.83 -8.89
CA SER A 75 13.63 5.32 -9.08
C SER A 75 14.57 4.24 -9.62
N PHE A 76 14.27 2.95 -9.36
CA PHE A 76 15.02 1.80 -9.89
C PHE A 76 14.65 1.45 -11.33
N LEU A 77 13.47 1.86 -11.79
CA LEU A 77 12.97 1.55 -13.13
C LEU A 77 13.50 2.52 -14.19
N ARG A 78 13.88 1.99 -15.35
CA ARG A 78 14.14 2.79 -16.55
C ARG A 78 12.81 3.21 -17.17
N LEU A 79 12.40 4.43 -16.86
CA LEU A 79 11.19 5.07 -17.37
C LEU A 79 11.58 6.35 -18.12
N GLY A 80 10.89 6.64 -19.23
CA GLY A 80 10.98 7.95 -19.88
C GLY A 80 10.45 9.04 -18.97
N ASP A 81 11.02 10.24 -19.06
CA ASP A 81 10.74 11.33 -18.11
C ASP A 81 9.27 11.72 -18.09
N ARG A 82 8.63 11.83 -19.25
CA ARG A 82 7.19 12.14 -19.34
C ARG A 82 6.33 11.11 -18.63
N VAL A 83 6.61 9.81 -18.80
CA VAL A 83 5.87 8.72 -18.15
C VAL A 83 6.05 8.77 -16.65
N ARG A 84 7.27 9.00 -16.16
CA ARG A 84 7.56 9.14 -14.73
C ARG A 84 6.81 10.33 -14.13
N GLN A 85 6.87 11.50 -14.78
CA GLN A 85 6.18 12.70 -14.31
C GLN A 85 4.68 12.49 -14.24
N TRP A 86 4.08 11.91 -15.30
CA TRP A 86 2.64 11.63 -15.33
C TRP A 86 2.21 10.62 -14.27
N THR A 87 2.90 9.48 -14.18
CA THR A 87 2.51 8.42 -13.24
C THR A 87 2.67 8.84 -11.79
N LEU A 88 3.80 9.44 -11.42
CA LEU A 88 4.03 9.91 -10.04
C LEU A 88 3.19 11.14 -9.70
N GLY A 89 3.00 12.06 -10.66
CA GLY A 89 2.15 13.24 -10.49
C GLY A 89 0.68 12.87 -10.30
N ALA A 90 0.14 11.99 -11.14
CA ALA A 90 -1.23 11.51 -11.03
C ALA A 90 -1.45 10.70 -9.74
N LEU A 91 -0.51 9.84 -9.36
CA LEU A 91 -0.55 9.12 -8.10
C LEU A 91 -0.59 10.09 -6.90
N ALA A 92 0.29 11.11 -6.90
CA ALA A 92 0.31 12.11 -5.84
C ALA A 92 -0.97 12.93 -5.77
N ALA A 93 -1.47 13.41 -6.91
CA ALA A 93 -2.70 14.20 -6.99
C ALA A 93 -3.92 13.40 -6.51
N ALA A 94 -4.08 12.16 -6.98
CA ALA A 94 -5.15 11.27 -6.53
C ALA A 94 -5.03 10.99 -5.02
N SER A 95 -3.83 10.70 -4.52
CA SER A 95 -3.59 10.47 -3.09
C SER A 95 -3.99 11.67 -2.21
N VAL A 96 -3.65 12.89 -2.65
CA VAL A 96 -4.02 14.11 -1.94
C VAL A 96 -5.53 14.33 -1.97
N ALA A 97 -6.15 14.20 -3.14
CA ALA A 97 -7.59 14.38 -3.29
C ALA A 97 -8.38 13.38 -2.42
N GLU A 98 -8.00 12.11 -2.45
CA GLU A 98 -8.59 11.03 -1.64
C GLU A 98 -8.57 11.37 -0.15
N VAL A 99 -7.38 11.66 0.39
CA VAL A 99 -7.22 11.96 1.82
C VAL A 99 -7.94 13.25 2.20
N ALA A 100 -7.81 14.31 1.39
CA ALA A 100 -8.45 15.60 1.67
C ALA A 100 -9.98 15.49 1.71
N LEU A 101 -10.59 14.83 0.73
CA LEU A 101 -12.04 14.66 0.66
C LEU A 101 -12.57 13.77 1.79
N ILE A 102 -11.82 12.74 2.18
CA ILE A 102 -12.17 11.90 3.34
C ILE A 102 -12.10 12.71 4.63
N VAL A 103 -11.07 13.54 4.80
CA VAL A 103 -10.92 14.45 5.94
C VAL A 103 -12.09 15.43 6.00
N VAL A 104 -12.41 16.10 4.89
CA VAL A 104 -13.56 17.02 4.81
C VAL A 104 -14.85 16.32 5.24
N GLN A 105 -15.10 15.11 4.75
CA GLN A 105 -16.31 14.37 5.13
C GLN A 105 -16.31 13.92 6.59
N ALA A 106 -15.16 13.54 7.14
CA ALA A 106 -15.04 13.22 8.55
C ALA A 106 -15.36 14.43 9.44
N TRP A 107 -14.83 15.62 9.11
CA TRP A 107 -15.15 16.86 9.83
C TRP A 107 -16.59 17.31 9.67
N ARG A 108 -17.24 17.00 8.54
CA ARG A 108 -18.68 17.19 8.34
C ARG A 108 -19.54 16.18 9.11
N GLY A 109 -18.94 15.15 9.70
CA GLY A 109 -19.66 14.09 10.42
C GLY A 109 -20.49 13.19 9.50
N VAL A 110 -20.14 13.08 8.21
CA VAL A 110 -20.89 12.29 7.23
C VAL A 110 -20.00 11.26 6.50
N PRO A 111 -20.58 10.18 5.95
CA PRO A 111 -19.78 9.17 5.25
C PRO A 111 -19.13 9.71 3.97
N SER A 112 -17.87 9.34 3.74
CA SER A 112 -17.11 9.74 2.54
C SER A 112 -17.43 8.92 1.28
N HIS A 113 -17.56 7.60 1.44
CA HIS A 113 -17.88 6.67 0.35
C HIS A 113 -19.35 6.28 0.45
N PHE A 114 -19.98 5.95 -0.69
CA PHE A 114 -21.38 5.47 -0.77
C PHE A 114 -22.46 6.47 -0.33
N ASN A 115 -22.08 7.69 0.05
CA ASN A 115 -23.02 8.71 0.51
C ASN A 115 -23.67 9.44 -0.65
N LEU A 116 -24.94 9.13 -0.92
CA LEU A 116 -25.75 9.78 -1.94
C LEU A 116 -26.82 10.71 -1.35
N GLY A 117 -26.71 11.06 -0.06
CA GLY A 117 -27.75 11.83 0.65
C GLY A 117 -27.93 13.26 0.16
N THR A 118 -26.86 13.90 -0.33
CA THR A 118 -26.90 15.24 -0.92
C THR A 118 -26.09 15.32 -2.21
N THR A 119 -26.30 16.37 -3.01
CA THR A 119 -25.51 16.61 -4.23
C THR A 119 -24.01 16.74 -3.95
N VAL A 120 -23.64 17.39 -2.83
CA VAL A 120 -22.23 17.55 -2.42
C VAL A 120 -21.64 16.20 -2.06
N ASP A 121 -22.35 15.41 -1.25
CA ASP A 121 -21.87 14.09 -0.81
C ASP A 121 -21.72 13.11 -1.97
N ALA A 122 -22.71 13.10 -2.86
CA ALA A 122 -22.67 12.27 -4.07
C ALA A 122 -21.51 12.67 -4.98
N SER A 123 -21.23 13.97 -5.11
CA SER A 123 -20.10 14.46 -5.90
C SER A 123 -18.77 14.03 -5.29
N ILE A 124 -18.61 14.15 -3.98
CA ILE A 124 -17.40 13.68 -3.27
C ILE A 124 -17.23 12.16 -3.43
N ALA A 125 -18.29 11.38 -3.22
CA ALA A 125 -18.24 9.93 -3.36
C ALA A 125 -17.84 9.50 -4.79
N ARG A 126 -18.32 10.21 -5.83
CA ARG A 126 -17.93 9.95 -7.22
C ARG A 126 -16.49 10.34 -7.51
N VAL A 127 -16.00 11.45 -6.95
CA VAL A 127 -14.59 11.85 -7.10
C VAL A 127 -13.66 10.83 -6.46
N LEU A 128 -13.99 10.30 -5.27
CA LEU A 128 -13.24 9.21 -4.64
C LEU A 128 -13.26 7.94 -5.51
N ALA A 129 -14.41 7.55 -6.06
CA ALA A 129 -14.49 6.41 -6.97
C ALA A 129 -13.63 6.61 -8.25
N ALA A 130 -13.67 7.82 -8.84
CA ALA A 130 -12.86 8.18 -9.99
C ALA A 130 -11.36 8.22 -9.67
N GLY A 131 -11.00 8.69 -8.47
CA GLY A 131 -9.64 8.65 -7.92
C GLY A 131 -9.11 7.22 -7.86
N GLY A 132 -9.89 6.29 -7.28
CA GLY A 132 -9.63 4.86 -7.33
C GLY A 132 -9.40 4.31 -8.74
N GLY A 133 -10.25 4.70 -9.70
CA GLY A 133 -10.07 4.36 -11.12
C GLY A 133 -8.76 4.86 -11.73
N MET A 134 -8.38 6.12 -11.44
CA MET A 134 -7.10 6.69 -11.86
C MET A 134 -5.90 5.92 -11.27
N LEU A 135 -5.98 5.53 -9.99
CA LEU A 135 -4.94 4.74 -9.33
C LEU A 135 -4.77 3.37 -10.01
N ILE A 136 -5.85 2.71 -10.40
CA ILE A 136 -5.80 1.47 -11.18
C ILE A 136 -5.00 1.67 -12.47
N VAL A 137 -5.30 2.71 -13.24
CA VAL A 137 -4.62 3.00 -14.50
C VAL A 137 -3.12 3.26 -14.26
N VAL A 138 -2.78 4.13 -13.32
CA VAL A 138 -1.40 4.53 -13.03
C VAL A 138 -0.57 3.34 -12.55
N LEU A 139 -1.07 2.59 -11.57
CA LEU A 139 -0.31 1.50 -10.94
C LEU A 139 -0.23 0.27 -11.84
N THR A 140 -1.25 0.00 -12.66
CA THR A 140 -1.18 -1.02 -13.72
C THR A 140 -0.16 -0.63 -14.78
N THR A 141 -0.09 0.65 -15.17
CA THR A 141 0.92 1.14 -16.11
C THR A 141 2.32 0.91 -15.56
N LEU A 142 2.58 1.27 -14.30
CA LEU A 142 3.88 1.01 -13.66
C LEU A 142 4.19 -0.49 -13.54
N PHE A 143 3.19 -1.32 -13.22
CA PHE A 143 3.34 -2.77 -13.21
C PHE A 143 3.78 -3.30 -14.58
N VAL A 144 3.06 -2.96 -15.65
CA VAL A 144 3.39 -3.38 -17.04
C VAL A 144 4.79 -2.91 -17.44
N LEU A 145 5.17 -1.69 -17.08
CA LEU A 145 6.52 -1.17 -17.35
C LEU A 145 7.61 -1.90 -16.55
N SER A 146 7.29 -2.37 -15.35
CA SER A 146 8.20 -3.19 -14.52
C SER A 146 8.46 -4.59 -15.11
N LEU A 147 7.55 -5.10 -15.96
CA LEU A 147 7.71 -6.38 -16.65
C LEU A 147 8.73 -6.31 -17.80
N ARG A 148 8.99 -5.12 -18.34
CA ARG A 148 10.00 -4.92 -19.40
C ARG A 148 11.42 -5.26 -18.91
N PRO A 149 12.38 -5.50 -19.82
CA PRO A 149 13.78 -5.68 -19.44
C PRO A 149 14.33 -4.47 -18.67
N GLN A 150 14.90 -4.73 -17.48
CA GLN A 150 15.52 -3.72 -16.61
C GLN A 150 16.98 -4.14 -16.35
N PRO A 151 17.89 -4.00 -17.33
CA PRO A 151 19.25 -4.55 -17.26
C PRO A 151 20.11 -3.94 -16.13
N GLN A 152 19.70 -2.79 -15.59
CA GLN A 152 20.34 -2.13 -14.45
C GLN A 152 19.98 -2.76 -13.09
N LEU A 153 19.00 -3.66 -13.04
CA LEU A 153 18.56 -4.32 -11.81
C LEU A 153 19.11 -5.74 -11.72
N SER A 154 19.47 -6.16 -10.51
CA SER A 154 19.70 -7.57 -10.23
C SER A 154 18.41 -8.38 -10.45
N THR A 155 18.54 -9.65 -10.84
CA THR A 155 17.40 -10.56 -11.01
C THR A 155 16.51 -10.59 -9.77
N THR A 156 17.10 -10.59 -8.59
CA THR A 156 16.40 -10.57 -7.30
C THR A 156 15.58 -9.29 -7.11
N MET A 157 16.17 -8.12 -7.36
CA MET A 157 15.46 -6.84 -7.25
C MET A 157 14.35 -6.74 -8.30
N ALA A 158 14.61 -7.12 -9.55
CA ALA A 158 13.62 -7.09 -10.61
C ALA A 158 12.39 -7.96 -10.28
N ARG A 159 12.58 -9.18 -9.77
CA ARG A 159 11.48 -10.04 -9.31
C ARG A 159 10.71 -9.41 -8.15
N ALA A 160 11.41 -8.89 -7.14
CA ALA A 160 10.78 -8.26 -5.98
C ALA A 160 9.92 -7.04 -6.37
N VAL A 161 10.39 -6.20 -7.29
CA VAL A 161 9.63 -5.07 -7.83
C VAL A 161 8.38 -5.53 -8.57
N ARG A 162 8.49 -6.56 -9.42
CA ARG A 162 7.35 -7.10 -10.18
C ARG A 162 6.28 -7.69 -9.27
N VAL A 163 6.67 -8.50 -8.29
CA VAL A 163 5.71 -9.06 -7.31
C VAL A 163 5.13 -7.95 -6.43
N GLY A 164 5.93 -6.97 -6.02
CA GLY A 164 5.46 -5.80 -5.28
C GLY A 164 4.40 -5.00 -6.02
N PHE A 165 4.61 -4.71 -7.31
CA PHE A 165 3.60 -4.04 -8.14
C PHE A 165 2.40 -4.95 -8.42
N GLY A 166 2.61 -6.24 -8.68
CA GLY A 166 1.53 -7.19 -8.94
C GLY A 166 0.58 -7.33 -7.74
N THR A 167 1.12 -7.37 -6.53
CA THR A 167 0.32 -7.40 -5.28
C THR A 167 -0.41 -6.09 -5.04
N LEU A 168 0.20 -4.95 -5.36
CA LEU A 168 -0.47 -3.64 -5.32
C LEU A 168 -1.62 -3.54 -6.33
N VAL A 169 -1.44 -4.04 -7.56
CA VAL A 169 -2.53 -4.12 -8.56
C VAL A 169 -3.64 -5.06 -8.08
N GLY A 170 -3.28 -6.20 -7.49
CA GLY A 170 -4.25 -7.11 -6.85
C GLY A 170 -5.05 -6.41 -5.73
N ALA A 171 -4.40 -5.58 -4.92
CA ALA A 171 -5.07 -4.78 -3.90
C ALA A 171 -6.08 -3.81 -4.51
N LEU A 172 -5.75 -3.14 -5.63
CA LEU A 172 -6.68 -2.26 -6.33
C LEU A 172 -7.89 -3.01 -6.88
N ALA A 173 -7.70 -4.24 -7.38
CA ALA A 173 -8.81 -5.09 -7.80
C ALA A 173 -9.74 -5.44 -6.63
N VAL A 174 -9.18 -5.77 -5.46
CA VAL A 174 -9.97 -5.96 -4.22
C VAL A 174 -10.71 -4.68 -3.83
N GLY A 175 -10.05 -3.51 -3.95
CA GLY A 175 -10.68 -2.21 -3.68
C GLY A 175 -11.84 -1.91 -4.65
N ALA A 176 -11.68 -2.20 -5.93
CA ALA A 176 -12.76 -2.08 -6.91
C ALA A 176 -13.94 -3.00 -6.59
N ALA A 177 -13.67 -4.26 -6.21
CA ALA A 177 -14.70 -5.18 -5.75
C ALA A 177 -15.44 -4.64 -4.51
N MET A 178 -14.73 -4.06 -3.55
CA MET A 178 -15.34 -3.40 -2.38
C MET A 178 -16.28 -2.26 -2.77
N ILE A 179 -15.91 -1.43 -3.75
CA ILE A 179 -16.77 -0.36 -4.27
C ILE A 179 -18.01 -0.94 -4.94
N VAL A 180 -17.85 -1.96 -5.79
CA VAL A 180 -18.97 -2.63 -6.46
C VAL A 180 -19.94 -3.24 -5.43
N MET A 181 -19.43 -3.97 -4.45
CA MET A 181 -20.25 -4.57 -3.38
C MET A 181 -20.96 -3.53 -2.51
N GLY A 182 -20.32 -2.39 -2.25
CA GLY A 182 -20.95 -1.31 -1.49
C GLY A 182 -22.03 -0.60 -2.29
N ILE A 183 -21.75 -0.22 -3.55
CA ILE A 183 -22.70 0.55 -4.35
C ILE A 183 -23.94 -0.27 -4.75
N THR A 184 -23.81 -1.59 -4.91
CA THR A 184 -24.97 -2.47 -5.14
C THR A 184 -25.94 -2.45 -3.95
N GLN A 185 -25.45 -2.39 -2.72
CA GLN A 185 -26.30 -2.24 -1.53
C GLN A 185 -26.99 -0.87 -1.48
N VAL A 186 -26.28 0.20 -1.85
CA VAL A 186 -26.88 1.53 -1.96
C VAL A 186 -28.05 1.53 -2.95
N PHE A 187 -27.86 0.95 -4.13
CA PHE A 187 -28.92 0.88 -5.15
C PHE A 187 -30.05 -0.11 -4.81
N ALA A 188 -29.78 -1.09 -3.94
CA ALA A 188 -30.80 -1.96 -3.37
C ALA A 188 -31.64 -1.28 -2.27
N GLY A 189 -31.32 -0.03 -1.91
CA GLY A 189 -32.05 0.72 -0.88
C GLY A 189 -31.51 0.53 0.55
N ASP A 190 -30.33 -0.10 0.72
CA ASP A 190 -29.68 -0.28 2.02
C ASP A 190 -28.27 0.36 2.09
N PRO A 191 -28.18 1.69 2.27
CA PRO A 191 -26.91 2.38 2.43
C PRO A 191 -26.13 1.98 3.70
N GLN A 192 -26.79 1.43 4.73
CA GLN A 192 -26.09 1.02 5.95
C GLN A 192 -25.35 -0.30 5.72
N ALA A 193 -25.99 -1.27 5.05
CA ALA A 193 -25.33 -2.49 4.61
C ALA A 193 -24.13 -2.20 3.72
N ALA A 194 -24.19 -1.19 2.86
CA ALA A 194 -23.08 -0.78 1.99
C ALA A 194 -21.77 -0.53 2.75
N TYR A 195 -21.83 0.04 3.97
CA TYR A 195 -20.64 0.30 4.78
C TYR A 195 -20.02 -0.97 5.36
N ALA A 196 -20.85 -1.97 5.67
CA ALA A 196 -20.41 -3.27 6.15
C ALA A 196 -19.86 -4.12 5.00
N THR A 197 -20.62 -4.27 3.91
CA THR A 197 -20.25 -5.10 2.75
C THR A 197 -19.03 -4.56 2.03
N GLY A 198 -19.01 -3.25 1.72
CA GLY A 198 -17.86 -2.57 1.14
C GLY A 198 -16.65 -2.52 2.09
N GLY A 199 -16.85 -2.82 3.38
CA GLY A 199 -15.79 -2.94 4.37
C GLY A 199 -15.24 -4.34 4.58
N SER A 200 -15.88 -5.38 4.05
CA SER A 200 -15.60 -6.79 4.37
C SER A 200 -14.18 -7.24 3.96
N LEU A 201 -13.68 -6.73 2.84
CA LEU A 201 -12.36 -7.08 2.30
C LEU A 201 -11.25 -6.08 2.67
N LYS A 202 -11.49 -5.15 3.61
CA LYS A 202 -10.50 -4.13 4.00
C LYS A 202 -9.15 -4.70 4.41
N LEU A 203 -9.16 -5.83 5.14
CA LEU A 203 -7.93 -6.47 5.59
C LEU A 203 -7.17 -7.13 4.42
N ALA A 204 -7.88 -7.81 3.51
CA ALA A 204 -7.28 -8.35 2.28
C ALA A 204 -6.67 -7.25 1.42
N HIS A 205 -7.40 -6.15 1.22
CA HIS A 205 -6.92 -4.97 0.49
C HIS A 205 -5.66 -4.39 1.14
N PHE A 206 -5.70 -4.12 2.45
CA PHE A 206 -4.56 -3.61 3.22
C PHE A 206 -3.34 -4.53 3.10
N ALA A 207 -3.53 -5.83 3.35
CA ALA A 207 -2.43 -6.80 3.31
C ALA A 207 -1.76 -6.82 1.93
N ALA A 208 -2.53 -6.79 0.84
CA ALA A 208 -2.00 -6.83 -0.52
C ALA A 208 -1.26 -5.55 -0.93
N MET A 209 -1.68 -4.36 -0.47
CA MET A 209 -1.09 -3.07 -0.87
C MET A 209 0.40 -2.94 -0.51
N HIS A 210 0.83 -3.52 0.60
CA HIS A 210 2.16 -3.23 1.16
C HIS A 210 3.32 -3.99 0.51
N GLY A 211 3.06 -4.88 -0.43
CA GLY A 211 4.07 -5.71 -1.09
C GLY A 211 5.10 -4.86 -1.85
N ILE A 212 4.68 -3.73 -2.41
CA ILE A 212 5.56 -2.77 -3.09
C ILE A 212 6.60 -2.14 -2.16
N ALA A 213 6.30 -2.01 -0.86
CA ALA A 213 7.23 -1.52 0.13
C ALA A 213 8.11 -2.66 0.67
N ILE A 214 7.48 -3.78 1.01
CA ILE A 214 8.10 -4.89 1.74
C ILE A 214 9.12 -5.64 0.86
N LEU A 215 8.72 -6.08 -0.33
CA LEU A 215 9.53 -7.02 -1.11
C LEU A 215 10.77 -6.34 -1.73
N PRO A 216 10.66 -5.18 -2.40
CA PRO A 216 11.85 -4.44 -2.85
C PRO A 216 12.71 -3.97 -1.68
N GLY A 217 12.10 -3.64 -0.54
CA GLY A 217 12.83 -3.30 0.70
C GLY A 217 13.70 -4.46 1.18
N LEU A 218 13.17 -5.69 1.22
CA LEU A 218 13.93 -6.88 1.58
C LEU A 218 15.06 -7.15 0.56
N ALA A 219 14.78 -7.04 -0.74
CA ALA A 219 15.80 -7.20 -1.77
C ALA A 219 16.92 -6.15 -1.66
N TRP A 220 16.57 -4.91 -1.33
CA TRP A 220 17.54 -3.84 -1.10
C TRP A 220 18.38 -4.10 0.16
N LEU A 221 17.75 -4.49 1.27
CA LEU A 221 18.47 -4.81 2.52
C LEU A 221 19.46 -5.97 2.33
N THR A 222 19.07 -7.03 1.63
CA THR A 222 19.97 -8.16 1.34
C THR A 222 21.13 -7.76 0.43
N SER A 223 20.95 -6.79 -0.47
CA SER A 223 22.04 -6.25 -1.30
C SER A 223 23.12 -5.52 -0.47
N CYS A 224 22.79 -5.06 0.74
CA CYS A 224 23.71 -4.41 1.66
C CYS A 224 24.52 -5.39 2.53
N THR A 225 24.31 -6.70 2.39
CA THR A 225 25.02 -7.75 3.16
C THR A 225 26.26 -8.26 2.41
N SER A 226 27.17 -8.94 3.09
CA SER A 226 28.31 -9.66 2.47
C SER A 226 27.94 -11.03 1.89
N TRP A 227 26.65 -11.38 1.84
CA TRP A 227 26.19 -12.68 1.36
C TRP A 227 26.44 -12.89 -0.12
N THR A 228 26.63 -14.16 -0.50
CA THR A 228 26.64 -14.58 -1.91
C THR A 228 25.29 -14.31 -2.56
N ASP A 229 25.28 -14.09 -3.88
CA ASP A 229 24.05 -13.80 -4.63
C ASP A 229 23.01 -14.91 -4.48
N ARG A 230 23.44 -16.17 -4.43
CA ARG A 230 22.56 -17.33 -4.19
C ARG A 230 21.85 -17.26 -2.85
N ARG A 231 22.53 -16.79 -1.79
CA ARG A 231 21.93 -16.64 -0.46
C ARG A 231 20.94 -15.47 -0.44
N ARG A 232 21.30 -14.34 -1.05
CA ARG A 232 20.39 -13.18 -1.19
C ARG A 232 19.12 -13.57 -1.95
N GLU A 233 19.25 -14.27 -3.07
CA GLU A 233 18.12 -14.75 -3.87
C GLU A 233 17.21 -15.68 -3.06
N ARG A 234 17.77 -16.67 -2.36
CA ARG A 234 16.99 -17.59 -1.51
C ARG A 234 16.21 -16.87 -0.41
N VAL A 235 16.84 -15.93 0.29
CA VAL A 235 16.18 -15.19 1.38
C VAL A 235 15.04 -14.33 0.84
N VAL A 236 15.26 -13.63 -0.28
CA VAL A 236 14.21 -12.83 -0.92
C VAL A 236 13.08 -13.71 -1.47
N ALA A 237 13.40 -14.86 -2.07
CA ALA A 237 12.41 -15.80 -2.58
C ALA A 237 11.54 -16.37 -1.45
N LEU A 238 12.15 -16.77 -0.32
CA LEU A 238 11.42 -17.26 0.85
C LEU A 238 10.55 -16.16 1.48
N GLY A 239 11.07 -14.95 1.63
CA GLY A 239 10.29 -13.81 2.13
C GLY A 239 9.13 -13.47 1.20
N THR A 240 9.35 -13.53 -0.11
CA THR A 240 8.31 -13.31 -1.14
C THR A 240 7.23 -14.39 -1.07
N ALA A 241 7.62 -15.67 -1.00
CA ALA A 241 6.69 -16.78 -0.86
C ALA A 241 5.86 -16.65 0.43
N GLY A 242 6.52 -16.36 1.57
CA GLY A 242 5.84 -16.14 2.85
C GLY A 242 4.82 -14.99 2.79
N TYR A 243 5.19 -13.86 2.20
CA TYR A 243 4.28 -12.73 2.00
C TYR A 243 3.08 -13.10 1.11
N LEU A 244 3.31 -13.76 -0.03
CA LEU A 244 2.25 -14.16 -0.95
C LEU A 244 1.31 -15.20 -0.32
N THR A 245 1.85 -16.17 0.43
CA THR A 245 1.05 -17.13 1.19
C THR A 245 0.18 -16.42 2.23
N ALA A 246 0.74 -15.44 2.94
CA ALA A 246 -0.02 -14.71 3.95
C ALA A 246 -1.17 -13.90 3.35
N VAL A 247 -0.88 -13.12 2.30
CA VAL A 247 -1.89 -12.33 1.60
C VAL A 247 -2.94 -13.24 0.95
N GLY A 248 -2.51 -14.31 0.27
CA GLY A 248 -3.40 -15.25 -0.40
C GLY A 248 -4.36 -15.92 0.58
N ALA A 249 -3.89 -16.35 1.74
CA ALA A 249 -4.74 -16.94 2.78
C ALA A 249 -5.81 -15.97 3.27
N VAL A 250 -5.45 -14.70 3.51
CA VAL A 250 -6.40 -13.65 3.93
C VAL A 250 -7.43 -13.36 2.83
N VAL A 251 -6.98 -13.22 1.58
CA VAL A 251 -7.86 -12.95 0.44
C VAL A 251 -8.87 -14.10 0.24
N VAL A 252 -8.39 -15.33 0.18
CA VAL A 252 -9.23 -16.52 -0.05
C VAL A 252 -10.24 -16.69 1.08
N ALA A 253 -9.81 -16.54 2.34
CA ALA A 253 -10.70 -16.70 3.49
C ALA A 253 -11.82 -15.66 3.49
N LEU A 254 -11.48 -14.38 3.30
CA LEU A 254 -12.48 -13.31 3.31
C LEU A 254 -13.39 -13.36 2.08
N ALA A 255 -12.88 -13.75 0.91
CA ALA A 255 -13.69 -13.97 -0.29
C ALA A 255 -14.66 -15.15 -0.14
N ALA A 256 -14.29 -16.18 0.63
CA ALA A 256 -15.14 -17.32 0.94
C ALA A 256 -16.17 -17.02 2.06
N GLY A 257 -16.25 -15.78 2.56
CA GLY A 257 -17.15 -15.41 3.65
C GLY A 257 -16.72 -15.95 5.01
N ALA A 258 -15.47 -16.42 5.15
CA ALA A 258 -14.97 -16.92 6.42
C ALA A 258 -14.91 -15.77 7.45
N THR A 259 -15.27 -16.09 8.70
CA THR A 259 -15.12 -15.11 9.78
C THR A 259 -13.63 -14.82 10.03
N PRO A 260 -13.30 -13.65 10.60
CA PRO A 260 -11.94 -13.31 10.99
C PRO A 260 -11.26 -14.25 12.00
N LEU A 261 -11.93 -15.35 12.41
CA LEU A 261 -11.43 -16.36 13.35
C LEU A 261 -11.35 -17.77 12.73
N ALA A 262 -11.60 -17.92 11.43
CA ALA A 262 -11.52 -19.22 10.75
C ALA A 262 -10.09 -19.80 10.77
N LEU A 263 -9.86 -20.75 11.67
CA LEU A 263 -8.54 -21.26 12.07
C LEU A 263 -7.59 -21.68 10.93
N PRO A 264 -8.00 -22.40 9.85
CA PRO A 264 -7.03 -22.85 8.84
C PRO A 264 -6.48 -21.70 7.95
N ALA A 265 -7.24 -20.62 7.77
CA ALA A 265 -6.76 -19.46 7.04
C ALA A 265 -5.74 -18.65 7.85
N TRP A 266 -6.01 -18.46 9.14
CA TRP A 266 -5.15 -17.66 10.01
C TRP A 266 -3.84 -18.36 10.34
N THR A 267 -3.83 -19.68 10.51
CA THR A 267 -2.58 -20.44 10.67
C THR A 267 -1.68 -20.29 9.45
N THR A 268 -2.24 -20.38 8.25
CA THR A 268 -1.52 -20.17 6.99
C THR A 268 -1.01 -18.73 6.87
N ALA A 269 -1.84 -17.74 7.24
CA ALA A 269 -1.44 -16.34 7.23
C ALA A 269 -0.30 -16.02 8.22
N ILE A 270 -0.38 -16.58 9.43
CA ILE A 270 0.64 -16.44 10.46
C ILE A 270 1.95 -17.10 10.03
N ALA A 271 1.89 -18.32 9.48
CA ALA A 271 3.07 -19.03 9.00
C ALA A 271 3.77 -18.26 7.88
N GLY A 272 3.03 -17.75 6.89
CA GLY A 272 3.57 -16.90 5.83
C GLY A 272 4.22 -15.62 6.37
N THR A 273 3.56 -14.96 7.33
CA THR A 273 4.07 -13.75 7.98
C THR A 273 5.36 -14.06 8.77
N ALA A 274 5.39 -15.16 9.52
CA ALA A 274 6.56 -15.59 10.26
C ALA A 274 7.76 -15.87 9.33
N ALA A 275 7.53 -16.49 8.17
CA ALA A 275 8.58 -16.71 7.18
C ALA A 275 9.16 -15.40 6.62
N LEU A 276 8.30 -14.41 6.33
CA LEU A 276 8.74 -13.08 5.92
C LEU A 276 9.56 -12.38 7.01
N LEU A 277 9.07 -12.42 8.27
CA LEU A 277 9.75 -11.80 9.41
C LEU A 277 11.10 -12.47 9.68
N ALA A 278 11.20 -13.79 9.57
CA ALA A 278 12.45 -14.53 9.70
C ALA A 278 13.46 -14.10 8.62
N ALA A 279 13.03 -13.95 7.36
CA ALA A 279 13.89 -13.45 6.28
C ALA A 279 14.42 -12.03 6.57
N GLY A 280 13.55 -11.15 7.08
CA GLY A 280 13.92 -9.80 7.51
C GLY A 280 14.92 -9.82 8.68
N ALA A 281 14.63 -10.57 9.73
CA ALA A 281 15.47 -10.68 10.92
C ALA A 281 16.87 -11.23 10.58
N LEU A 282 16.95 -12.30 9.78
CA LEU A 282 18.23 -12.85 9.30
C LEU A 282 19.06 -11.79 8.56
N THR A 283 18.41 -10.97 7.74
CA THR A 283 19.06 -9.90 6.99
C THR A 283 19.57 -8.81 7.94
N LEU A 284 18.76 -8.38 8.92
CA LEU A 284 19.16 -7.37 9.89
C LEU A 284 20.32 -7.82 10.77
N VAL A 285 20.32 -9.07 11.23
CA VAL A 285 21.43 -9.66 12.00
C VAL A 285 22.71 -9.66 11.16
N ALA A 286 22.66 -10.07 9.89
CA ALA A 286 23.82 -10.03 9.01
C ALA A 286 24.37 -8.61 8.78
N LEU A 287 23.49 -7.60 8.71
CA LEU A 287 23.89 -6.19 8.59
C LEU A 287 24.51 -5.61 9.86
N GLN A 288 24.26 -6.23 11.03
CA GLN A 288 24.85 -5.85 12.30
C GLN A 288 26.21 -6.53 12.49
N THR A 289 26.32 -7.82 12.18
CA THR A 289 27.58 -8.57 12.32
C THR A 289 28.64 -8.11 11.33
N GLY A 290 28.28 -7.87 10.06
CA GLY A 290 29.21 -7.33 9.06
C GLY A 290 29.59 -5.86 9.26
N ALA A 291 29.02 -5.16 10.25
CA ALA A 291 29.44 -3.81 10.63
C ALA A 291 30.41 -3.78 11.82
N ARG A 292 30.65 -4.96 12.45
CA ARG A 292 31.58 -5.15 13.58
C ARG A 292 32.90 -5.79 13.17
N SER A 293 32.96 -6.36 11.96
CA SER A 293 34.19 -6.82 11.27
C SER A 293 34.79 -5.69 10.45
#